data_AF-A0A2H3ICJ3-F1
#
_entry.id   AF-A0A2H3ICJ3-F1
#
_cell.length_a   1.000
_cell.length_b   1.000
_cell.length_c   1.000
_cell.angle_alpha   90.00
_cell.angle_beta   90.00
_cell.angle_gamma   90.00
#
_symmetry.space_group_name_H-M   'P 1'
#
loop_
_entity.id
_entity.type
_entity.pdbx_description
1 polymer ?
#
loop_
_entity_poly.entity_id
_entity_poly.type
_entity_poly.pdbx_seq_one_letter_code
_entity_poly.pdbx_strand_id
1 'polypeptide(L)'
;MYSNVCVVNTDLVSNLGMEQPNSNVLCARYYQFEYLFMPIYLHLLELGVDYQFNVQIRAIGLSQVNKQQRMVTRLDFAHNGFEVSRTLQWSDIVIATVGSTISGCFVGADNRAPGLPELDVTGGLDENWSVWLELANKVAQFGNPYNFCTRSSESMLESFTITTEDLELYDKLNLLSLKKSVVGTVIALIDSHWKLNVCVPLQPVFSNQPTNQRVLWGYAGSPRSEGNYVKKAMVDCSGSEILSELLAHLNIRSQPSMRRTITIPRVLPRMTAHLLSRSPTDRLDIIPKTAVNIGLVGPFVNIPYYTAADISYGVRSARVAVSRLMGLSDYDDEDVKNKYLGTVLLNALKVIF
;
A
#
# COMPACT_ATOMS: atom_id res chain seq x y z
N MET A 1 30.63 -14.14 10.41
CA MET A 1 29.50 -14.97 9.96
C MET A 1 28.28 -14.06 10.04
N TYR A 2 27.76 -13.61 8.89
CA TYR A 2 26.47 -12.95 8.89
C TYR A 2 25.43 -14.02 9.27
N SER A 3 24.47 -13.67 10.13
CA SER A 3 23.22 -14.44 10.30
C SER A 3 22.58 -14.69 8.92
N ASN A 4 21.68 -15.65 8.75
CA ASN A 4 21.17 -16.01 7.42
C ASN A 4 20.46 -14.80 6.76
N VAL A 5 21.20 -14.05 5.95
CA VAL A 5 20.72 -12.89 5.19
C VAL A 5 20.41 -13.36 3.77
N CYS A 6 19.16 -13.19 3.35
CA CYS A 6 18.77 -13.39 1.96
C CYS A 6 18.64 -12.04 1.28
N VAL A 7 19.31 -11.88 0.14
CA VAL A 7 19.30 -10.65 -0.65
C VAL A 7 18.48 -10.89 -1.89
N VAL A 8 17.35 -10.18 -2.00
CA VAL A 8 16.47 -10.21 -3.16
C VAL A 8 16.74 -8.97 -3.99
N ASN A 9 17.33 -9.17 -5.17
CA ASN A 9 17.41 -8.12 -6.18
C ASN A 9 16.05 -8.02 -6.88
N THR A 10 15.45 -6.84 -6.89
CA THR A 10 14.15 -6.61 -7.53
C THR A 10 14.19 -6.61 -9.07
N ASP A 11 15.35 -6.89 -9.68
CA ASP A 11 15.54 -7.02 -11.12
C ASP A 11 15.00 -8.36 -11.70
N LEU A 12 14.22 -9.13 -10.95
CA LEU A 12 13.73 -10.46 -11.37
C LEU A 12 12.78 -10.43 -12.57
N VAL A 13 12.30 -9.26 -13.00
CA VAL A 13 11.47 -9.13 -14.21
C VAL A 13 12.32 -9.18 -15.49
N SER A 14 13.63 -8.89 -15.45
CA SER A 14 14.46 -8.86 -16.67
C SER A 14 15.06 -10.21 -17.06
N ASN A 15 15.07 -11.22 -16.19
CA ASN A 15 15.74 -12.50 -16.43
C ASN A 15 14.81 -13.62 -16.96
N LEU A 16 13.54 -13.32 -17.25
CA LEU A 16 12.59 -14.27 -17.86
C LEU A 16 12.57 -14.22 -19.40
N GLY A 17 13.69 -13.89 -20.04
CA GLY A 17 13.89 -14.10 -21.48
C GLY A 17 12.92 -13.35 -22.40
N MET A 18 12.30 -12.27 -21.93
CA MET A 18 11.57 -11.34 -22.78
C MET A 18 12.49 -10.16 -23.09
N GLU A 19 13.32 -10.32 -24.12
CA GLU A 19 13.95 -9.17 -24.78
C GLU A 19 12.84 -8.27 -25.32
N GLN A 20 12.50 -7.22 -24.57
CA GLN A 20 11.76 -6.09 -25.08
C GLN A 20 12.79 -5.15 -25.74
N PRO A 21 12.73 -4.95 -27.07
CA PRO A 21 13.59 -3.97 -27.72
C PRO A 21 13.14 -2.58 -27.23
N ASN A 22 14.09 -1.83 -26.67
CA ASN A 22 13.89 -0.48 -26.11
C ASN A 22 12.99 -0.37 -24.87
N SER A 23 13.31 -1.08 -23.79
CA SER A 23 12.83 -0.67 -22.48
C SER A 23 13.77 0.38 -21.88
N ASN A 24 13.48 1.65 -22.18
CA ASN A 24 13.62 2.68 -21.15
C ASN A 24 12.69 2.27 -20.01
N VAL A 25 13.15 1.38 -19.12
CA VAL A 25 12.59 1.34 -17.77
C VAL A 25 12.91 2.72 -17.23
N LEU A 26 11.95 3.64 -17.33
CA LEU A 26 11.93 4.90 -16.61
C LEU A 26 11.85 4.52 -15.14
N CYS A 27 12.98 4.05 -14.61
CA CYS A 27 13.15 3.83 -13.20
C CYS A 27 13.06 5.22 -12.60
N ALA A 28 11.92 5.48 -11.98
CA ALA A 28 11.70 6.75 -11.35
C ALA A 28 12.83 7.00 -10.35
N ARG A 29 13.58 8.08 -10.59
CA ARG A 29 14.71 8.47 -9.73
C ARG A 29 14.25 8.85 -8.32
N TYR A 30 12.97 9.08 -8.11
CA TYR A 30 12.42 9.64 -6.87
C TYR A 30 11.25 8.80 -6.33
N TYR A 31 10.83 9.11 -5.11
CA TYR A 31 9.70 8.51 -4.42
C TYR A 31 8.40 8.61 -5.23
N GLN A 32 7.56 7.57 -5.15
CA GLN A 32 6.29 7.42 -5.89
C GLN A 32 5.39 8.65 -5.87
N PHE A 33 5.36 9.35 -4.73
CA PHE A 33 4.62 10.59 -4.63
C PHE A 33 5.08 11.65 -5.64
N GLU A 34 6.38 11.87 -5.77
CA GLU A 34 6.94 12.93 -6.61
C GLU A 34 6.88 12.62 -8.10
N TYR A 35 7.10 11.37 -8.51
CA TYR A 35 7.17 11.05 -9.94
C TYR A 35 5.86 10.58 -10.55
N LEU A 36 4.93 10.06 -9.76
CA LEU A 36 3.67 9.50 -10.24
C LEU A 36 2.47 10.35 -9.80
N PHE A 37 2.30 10.52 -8.49
CA PHE A 37 1.10 11.16 -7.95
C PHE A 37 1.09 12.68 -8.17
N MET A 38 2.21 13.37 -7.96
CA MET A 38 2.32 14.82 -8.16
C MET A 38 2.06 15.25 -9.61
N PRO A 39 2.65 14.61 -10.64
CA PRO A 39 2.33 14.96 -12.03
C PRO A 39 0.87 14.72 -12.39
N ILE A 40 0.26 13.63 -11.90
CA ILE A 40 -1.18 13.37 -12.11
C ILE A 40 -2.02 14.46 -11.45
N TYR A 41 -1.71 14.83 -10.20
CA TYR A 41 -2.40 15.88 -9.48
C TYR A 41 -2.34 17.22 -10.23
N LEU A 42 -1.15 17.64 -10.65
CA LEU A 42 -0.96 18.89 -11.38
C LEU A 42 -1.68 18.88 -12.73
N HIS A 43 -1.62 17.77 -13.47
CA HIS A 43 -2.31 17.64 -14.75
C HIS A 43 -3.84 17.74 -14.60
N LEU A 44 -4.42 17.07 -13.60
CA LEU A 44 -5.86 17.14 -13.34
C LEU A 44 -6.27 18.54 -12.86
N LEU A 45 -5.42 19.22 -12.06
CA LEU A 45 -5.64 20.60 -11.66
C LEU A 45 -5.67 21.54 -12.87
N GLU A 46 -4.76 21.38 -13.83
CA GLU A 46 -4.73 22.15 -15.09
C GLU A 46 -5.99 21.91 -15.94
N LEU A 47 -6.56 20.70 -15.90
CA LEU A 47 -7.83 20.38 -16.56
C LEU A 47 -9.06 20.93 -15.82
N GLY A 48 -8.88 21.61 -14.68
CA GLY A 48 -9.95 22.22 -13.91
C GLY A 48 -10.67 21.25 -12.96
N VAL A 49 -10.05 20.12 -12.59
CA VAL A 49 -10.60 19.23 -11.56
C VAL A 49 -10.64 19.94 -10.21
N ASP A 50 -11.80 19.89 -9.57
CA ASP A 50 -12.05 20.47 -8.25
C ASP A 50 -11.59 19.53 -7.13
N TYR A 51 -10.53 19.92 -6.42
CA TYR A 51 -10.02 19.19 -5.26
C TYR A 51 -10.58 19.75 -3.96
N GLN A 52 -11.37 18.94 -3.27
CA GLN A 52 -11.96 19.28 -1.99
C GLN A 52 -11.27 18.49 -0.87
N PHE A 53 -10.50 19.20 -0.03
CA PHE A 53 -9.82 18.64 1.14
C PHE A 53 -10.65 18.84 2.41
N ASN A 54 -10.28 18.13 3.50
CA ASN A 54 -11.02 18.17 4.77
C ASN A 54 -12.52 17.87 4.61
N VAL A 55 -12.83 16.94 3.70
CA VAL A 55 -14.18 16.41 3.46
C VAL A 55 -14.26 14.99 4.00
N GLN A 56 -15.22 14.76 4.90
CA GLN A 56 -15.48 13.45 5.48
C GLN A 56 -16.90 13.01 5.15
N ILE A 57 -17.05 11.96 4.32
CA ILE A 57 -18.36 11.39 4.01
C ILE A 57 -18.96 10.77 5.26
N ARG A 58 -20.18 11.19 5.60
CA ARG A 58 -20.95 10.72 6.75
C ARG A 58 -22.00 9.69 6.36
N ALA A 59 -22.72 9.94 5.27
CA ALA A 59 -23.78 9.06 4.81
C ALA A 59 -23.98 9.15 3.29
N ILE A 60 -24.50 8.05 2.72
CA ILE A 60 -24.76 7.93 1.29
C ILE A 60 -26.25 7.62 1.09
N GLY A 61 -27.00 8.56 0.55
CA GLY A 61 -28.42 8.39 0.22
C GLY A 61 -28.60 7.50 -1.01
N LEU A 62 -29.40 6.44 -0.87
CA LEU A 62 -29.73 5.52 -1.96
C LEU A 62 -31.24 5.58 -2.23
N SER A 63 -31.62 5.79 -3.48
CA SER A 63 -33.01 5.69 -3.93
C SER A 63 -33.21 4.46 -4.82
N GLN A 64 -34.35 3.80 -4.67
CA GLN A 64 -34.71 2.67 -5.51
C GLN A 64 -35.10 3.15 -6.91
N VAL A 65 -34.46 2.59 -7.93
CA VAL A 65 -34.79 2.83 -9.34
C VAL A 65 -35.81 1.82 -9.82
N ASN A 66 -35.62 0.55 -9.46
CA ASN A 66 -36.56 -0.54 -9.72
C ASN A 66 -36.39 -1.65 -8.66
N LYS A 67 -37.04 -2.80 -8.82
CA LYS A 67 -37.00 -3.90 -7.83
C LYS A 67 -35.57 -4.39 -7.52
N GLN A 68 -34.62 -4.20 -8.43
CA GLN A 68 -33.26 -4.72 -8.35
C GLN A 68 -32.19 -3.64 -8.26
N GLN A 69 -32.46 -2.40 -8.69
CA GLN A 69 -31.45 -1.36 -8.83
C GLN A 69 -31.69 -0.16 -7.93
N ARG A 70 -30.59 0.42 -7.47
CA ARG A 70 -30.51 1.60 -6.62
C ARG A 70 -29.50 2.58 -7.18
N MET A 71 -29.80 3.86 -6.99
CA MET A 71 -28.96 4.97 -7.40
C MET A 71 -28.54 5.76 -6.17
N VAL A 72 -27.29 6.22 -6.15
CA VAL A 72 -26.83 7.22 -5.18
C VAL A 72 -27.45 8.56 -5.55
N THR A 73 -28.29 9.08 -4.66
CA THR A 73 -29.03 10.33 -4.88
C THR A 73 -28.59 11.45 -3.95
N ARG A 74 -27.80 11.15 -2.92
CA ARG A 74 -27.32 12.14 -1.95
C ARG A 74 -25.99 11.74 -1.33
N LEU A 75 -25.11 12.71 -1.12
CA LEU A 75 -23.90 12.58 -0.30
C LEU A 75 -24.00 13.57 0.86
N ASP A 76 -23.98 13.04 2.08
CA ASP A 76 -23.91 13.84 3.31
C ASP A 76 -22.48 13.78 3.83
N PHE A 77 -21.85 14.94 4.04
CA PHE A 77 -20.44 15.02 4.40
C PHE A 77 -20.14 16.26 5.25
N ALA A 78 -19.14 16.13 6.13
CA ALA A 78 -18.59 17.27 6.85
C ALA A 78 -17.46 17.90 6.02
N HIS A 79 -17.55 19.19 5.72
CA HIS A 79 -16.49 19.96 5.06
C HIS A 79 -15.97 21.04 6.00
N ASN A 80 -14.70 20.96 6.39
CA ASN A 80 -14.09 21.81 7.43
C ASN A 80 -14.92 21.82 8.73
N GLY A 81 -15.51 20.67 9.09
CA GLY A 81 -16.36 20.52 10.28
C GLY A 81 -17.81 20.95 10.13
N PHE A 82 -18.22 21.51 8.99
CA PHE A 82 -19.61 21.89 8.72
C PHE A 82 -20.33 20.80 7.94
N GLU A 83 -21.52 20.42 8.39
CA GLU A 83 -22.35 19.42 7.71
C GLU A 83 -22.93 19.99 6.41
N VAL A 84 -22.70 19.28 5.31
CA VAL A 84 -23.14 19.62 3.96
C VAL A 84 -23.87 18.42 3.37
N SER A 85 -24.94 18.69 2.63
CA SER A 85 -25.68 17.67 1.86
C SER A 85 -25.69 18.05 0.39
N ARG A 86 -25.29 17.12 -0.48
CA ARG A 86 -25.28 17.29 -1.93
C ARG A 86 -26.18 16.26 -2.59
N THR A 87 -27.24 16.73 -3.26
CA THR A 87 -28.11 15.89 -4.08
C THR A 87 -27.48 15.62 -5.44
N LEU A 88 -27.57 14.38 -5.91
CA LEU A 88 -27.05 13.94 -7.20
C LEU A 88 -28.17 13.77 -8.22
N GLN A 89 -27.87 14.15 -9.46
CA GLN A 89 -28.70 13.97 -10.64
C GLN A 89 -28.41 12.62 -11.31
N TRP A 90 -29.30 12.20 -12.22
CA TRP A 90 -29.17 10.95 -12.98
C TRP A 90 -27.89 10.82 -13.81
N SER A 91 -27.33 11.95 -14.24
CA SER A 91 -26.07 12.03 -14.97
C SER A 91 -24.83 11.93 -14.08
N ASP A 92 -24.98 12.07 -12.76
CA ASP A 92 -23.85 12.16 -11.85
C ASP A 92 -23.33 10.75 -11.52
N ILE A 93 -22.02 10.58 -11.67
CA ILE A 93 -21.32 9.33 -11.38
C ILE A 93 -20.51 9.48 -10.10
N VAL A 94 -20.58 8.48 -9.23
CA VAL A 94 -19.80 8.39 -8.00
C VAL A 94 -18.71 7.33 -8.18
N ILE A 95 -17.46 7.69 -7.93
CA ILE A 95 -16.35 6.73 -7.84
C ILE A 95 -15.81 6.77 -6.42
N ALA A 96 -15.87 5.64 -5.71
CA ALA A 96 -15.51 5.55 -4.31
C ALA A 96 -14.40 4.53 -4.08
N THR A 97 -13.29 4.98 -3.47
CA THR A 97 -12.31 4.07 -2.89
C THR A 97 -12.86 3.50 -1.60
N VAL A 98 -12.88 2.17 -1.48
CA VAL A 98 -13.43 1.47 -0.30
C VAL A 98 -12.32 0.85 0.53
N GLY A 99 -12.26 1.22 1.81
CA GLY A 99 -11.22 0.76 2.73
C GLY A 99 -9.84 1.35 2.44
N SER A 100 -8.95 1.26 3.42
CA SER A 100 -7.56 1.72 3.28
C SER A 100 -6.60 0.82 4.05
N THR A 101 -5.48 0.49 3.42
CA THR A 101 -4.41 -0.30 4.05
C THR A 101 -3.54 0.53 5.00
N ILE A 102 -3.56 1.85 4.86
CA ILE A 102 -2.85 2.80 5.74
C ILE A 102 -3.78 3.41 6.81
N SER A 103 -4.99 2.89 6.94
CA SER A 103 -5.94 3.24 7.99
C SER A 103 -5.39 2.92 9.38
N GLY A 104 -5.64 3.82 10.34
CA GLY A 104 -5.22 3.67 11.73
C GLY A 104 -3.71 3.63 11.93
N CYS A 105 -2.92 4.32 11.09
CA CYS A 105 -1.47 4.37 11.26
C CYS A 105 -1.04 5.20 12.47
N PHE A 106 0.00 4.73 13.16
CA PHE A 106 0.67 5.46 14.24
C PHE A 106 2.12 5.70 13.86
N VAL A 107 2.63 6.91 14.15
CA VAL A 107 3.99 7.32 13.79
C VAL A 107 4.76 7.64 15.06
N GLY A 108 5.91 6.98 15.22
CA GLY A 108 6.84 7.23 16.31
C GLY A 108 7.85 8.30 15.96
N ALA A 109 8.94 8.30 16.71
CA ALA A 109 10.11 9.12 16.48
C ALA A 109 11.36 8.32 16.83
N ASP A 110 12.52 8.91 16.59
CA ASP A 110 13.79 8.24 16.90
C ASP A 110 13.93 7.87 18.39
N ASN A 111 13.35 8.67 19.28
CA ASN A 111 13.35 8.49 20.73
C ASN A 111 11.99 8.09 21.32
N ARG A 112 10.99 7.78 20.49
CA ARG A 112 9.63 7.48 20.95
C ARG A 112 8.99 6.38 20.09
N ALA A 113 8.46 5.35 20.72
CA ALA A 113 7.66 4.36 20.01
C ALA A 113 6.42 5.02 19.34
N PRO A 114 5.88 4.45 18.25
CA PRO A 114 4.64 4.91 17.64
C PRO A 114 3.46 4.90 18.63
N GLY A 115 3.46 3.93 19.54
CA GLY A 115 2.34 3.63 20.41
C GLY A 115 1.24 2.87 19.67
N LEU A 116 0.59 1.95 20.37
CA LEU A 116 -0.65 1.33 19.95
C LEU A 116 -1.71 1.76 20.96
N PRO A 117 -2.63 2.68 20.66
CA PRO A 117 -3.83 2.74 21.47
C PRO A 117 -4.50 1.37 21.38
N GLU A 118 -4.98 0.87 22.52
CA GLU A 118 -5.89 -0.26 22.52
C GLU A 118 -6.98 0.07 21.49
N LEU A 119 -7.04 -0.71 20.41
CA LEU A 119 -8.15 -0.66 19.46
C LEU A 119 -9.38 -1.06 20.26
N ASP A 120 -10.02 -0.09 20.89
CA ASP A 120 -11.27 -0.29 21.60
C ASP A 120 -12.21 -0.96 20.60
N VAL A 121 -12.74 -2.13 20.98
CA VAL A 121 -13.67 -2.92 20.16
C VAL A 121 -14.92 -2.08 19.84
N THR A 122 -15.16 -1.01 20.61
CA THR A 122 -16.21 -0.01 20.39
C THR A 122 -15.72 1.28 19.71
N GLY A 123 -14.39 1.50 19.66
CA GLY A 123 -13.72 2.66 19.09
C GLY A 123 -13.50 2.53 17.57
N GLY A 124 -14.61 2.58 16.84
CA GLY A 124 -14.75 3.07 15.47
C GLY A 124 -13.67 2.70 14.45
N LEU A 125 -14.05 1.87 13.48
CA LEU A 125 -13.42 1.88 12.18
C LEU A 125 -13.24 3.34 11.70
N ASP A 126 -12.01 3.70 11.29
CA ASP A 126 -11.73 5.08 10.92
C ASP A 126 -12.51 5.50 9.66
N GLU A 127 -12.45 6.80 9.36
CA GLU A 127 -13.14 7.40 8.21
C GLU A 127 -12.84 6.75 6.86
N ASN A 128 -11.73 6.02 6.72
CA ASN A 128 -11.38 5.34 5.48
C ASN A 128 -12.25 4.09 5.23
N TRP A 129 -12.95 3.60 6.24
CA TRP A 129 -13.86 2.46 6.15
C TRP A 129 -15.33 2.86 6.20
N SER A 130 -15.65 4.11 6.58
CA SER A 130 -17.03 4.56 6.79
C SER A 130 -17.90 4.42 5.54
N VAL A 131 -17.36 4.79 4.37
CA VAL A 131 -18.05 4.65 3.08
C VAL A 131 -18.45 3.21 2.80
N TRP A 132 -17.52 2.28 3.02
CA TRP A 132 -17.80 0.86 2.79
C TRP A 132 -18.78 0.30 3.82
N LEU A 133 -18.62 0.63 5.11
CA LEU A 133 -19.53 0.18 6.16
C LEU A 133 -20.95 0.67 5.95
N GLU A 134 -21.12 1.93 5.55
CA GLU A 134 -22.41 2.50 5.21
C GLU A 134 -23.08 1.72 4.06
N LEU A 135 -22.39 1.56 2.94
CA LEU A 135 -22.92 0.79 1.81
C LEU A 135 -23.24 -0.68 2.22
N ALA A 136 -22.30 -1.27 2.98
CA ALA A 136 -22.37 -2.47 3.80
C ALA A 136 -23.74 -2.74 4.43
N ASN A 137 -24.13 -1.81 5.29
CA ASN A 137 -25.29 -1.90 6.15
C ASN A 137 -26.61 -1.75 5.38
N LYS A 138 -26.58 -1.11 4.20
CA LYS A 138 -27.78 -0.86 3.40
C LYS A 138 -28.11 -1.99 2.44
N VAL A 139 -27.09 -2.65 1.87
CA VAL A 139 -27.26 -3.65 0.81
C VAL A 139 -26.16 -4.71 0.93
N ALA A 140 -26.56 -5.97 1.15
CA ALA A 140 -25.63 -7.09 1.34
C ALA A 140 -24.66 -7.35 0.16
N GLN A 141 -24.98 -6.87 -1.05
CA GLN A 141 -24.11 -7.01 -2.22
C GLN A 141 -22.87 -6.10 -2.19
N PHE A 142 -22.76 -5.20 -1.22
CA PHE A 142 -21.56 -4.39 -0.98
C PHE A 142 -20.53 -5.10 -0.09
N GLY A 143 -20.55 -6.44 -0.05
CA GLY A 143 -19.51 -7.24 0.60
C GLY A 143 -19.42 -7.09 2.11
N ASN A 144 -18.27 -7.47 2.67
CA ASN A 144 -18.06 -7.58 4.11
C ASN A 144 -16.79 -6.82 4.53
N PRO A 145 -16.90 -5.52 4.88
CA PRO A 145 -15.76 -4.74 5.35
C PRO A 145 -15.13 -5.34 6.61
N TYR A 146 -15.93 -5.93 7.51
CA TYR A 146 -15.47 -6.46 8.80
C TYR A 146 -14.42 -7.55 8.67
N ASN A 147 -14.44 -8.36 7.60
CA ASN A 147 -13.42 -9.36 7.34
C ASN A 147 -12.02 -8.73 7.15
N PHE A 148 -11.94 -7.50 6.67
CA PHE A 148 -10.65 -6.83 6.43
C PHE A 148 -10.28 -5.88 7.54
N CYS A 149 -11.29 -5.27 8.16
CA CYS A 149 -11.11 -4.10 8.98
C CYS A 149 -11.11 -4.42 10.49
N THR A 150 -11.29 -5.65 10.92
CA THR A 150 -11.21 -6.01 12.36
C THR A 150 -10.01 -6.89 12.69
N ARG A 151 -9.37 -7.49 11.67
CA ARG A 151 -8.27 -8.46 11.80
C ARG A 151 -6.90 -7.79 11.74
N SER A 152 -6.71 -6.75 12.54
CA SER A 152 -5.45 -5.99 12.59
C SER A 152 -4.27 -6.84 13.07
N SER A 153 -4.49 -7.80 13.96
CA SER A 153 -3.46 -8.75 14.41
C SER A 153 -2.86 -9.59 13.29
N GLU A 154 -3.61 -9.83 12.22
CA GLU A 154 -3.18 -10.65 11.07
C GLU A 154 -2.71 -9.82 9.87
N SER A 155 -3.01 -8.52 9.87
CA SER A 155 -2.73 -7.61 8.75
C SER A 155 -1.75 -6.48 9.07
N MET A 156 -1.25 -6.46 10.31
CA MET A 156 -0.33 -5.45 10.80
C MET A 156 1.08 -5.68 10.28
N LEU A 157 1.67 -4.60 9.78
CA LEU A 157 3.11 -4.47 9.59
C LEU A 157 3.60 -3.25 10.37
N GLU A 158 4.88 -3.22 10.68
CA GLU A 158 5.56 -2.01 11.11
C GLU A 158 6.65 -1.68 10.11
N SER A 159 6.67 -0.43 9.65
CA SER A 159 7.70 0.09 8.76
C SER A 159 8.56 1.10 9.49
N PHE A 160 9.74 1.38 8.96
CA PHE A 160 10.58 2.46 9.45
C PHE A 160 11.38 3.08 8.30
N THR A 161 11.62 4.38 8.41
CA THR A 161 12.50 5.11 7.49
C THR A 161 13.73 5.55 8.27
N ILE A 162 14.92 5.26 7.74
CA ILE A 162 16.18 5.72 8.31
C ILE A 162 16.69 6.86 7.43
N THR A 163 16.96 8.01 8.01
CA THR A 163 17.69 9.11 7.37
C THR A 163 19.02 9.26 8.08
N THR A 164 20.12 9.19 7.34
CA THR A 164 21.46 9.18 7.93
C THR A 164 22.46 10.02 7.14
N GLU A 165 23.35 10.71 7.86
CA GLU A 165 24.59 11.28 7.32
C GLU A 165 25.78 10.31 7.44
N ASP A 166 25.55 9.11 8.00
CA ASP A 166 26.53 8.03 8.06
C ASP A 166 26.53 7.26 6.73
N LEU A 167 27.43 7.67 5.83
CA LEU A 167 27.58 7.01 4.54
C LEU A 167 28.16 5.59 4.68
N GLU A 168 28.85 5.26 5.77
CA GLU A 168 29.42 3.93 5.98
C GLU A 168 28.32 2.89 6.22
N LEU A 169 27.24 3.27 6.92
CA LEU A 169 26.07 2.42 7.09
C LEU A 169 25.42 2.09 5.74
N TYR A 170 25.22 3.11 4.89
CA TYR A 170 24.69 2.93 3.54
C TYR A 170 25.61 2.04 2.70
N ASP A 171 26.91 2.32 2.69
CA ASP A 171 27.88 1.56 1.89
C ASP A 171 27.94 0.09 2.32
N LYS A 172 27.91 -0.20 3.63
CA LYS A 172 27.84 -1.58 4.14
C LYS A 172 26.60 -2.32 3.68
N LEU A 173 25.43 -1.69 3.77
CA LEU A 173 24.17 -2.28 3.32
C LEU A 173 24.16 -2.47 1.81
N ASN A 174 24.69 -1.51 1.06
CA ASN A 174 24.79 -1.57 -0.38
C ASN A 174 25.78 -2.67 -0.85
N LEU A 175 26.87 -2.91 -0.10
CA LEU A 175 27.81 -4.00 -0.36
C LEU A 175 27.21 -5.40 -0.15
N LEU A 176 26.19 -5.53 0.70
CA LEU A 176 25.44 -6.79 0.82
C LEU A 176 24.65 -7.09 -0.47
N SER A 177 24.40 -6.08 -1.31
CA SER A 177 23.85 -6.28 -2.65
C SER A 177 24.91 -6.87 -3.58
N LEU A 178 24.86 -8.19 -3.79
CA LEU A 178 25.79 -8.91 -4.68
C LEU A 178 25.71 -8.45 -6.16
N LYS A 179 24.70 -7.64 -6.54
CA LYS A 179 24.59 -6.97 -7.84
C LYS A 179 24.14 -5.52 -7.64
N LYS A 180 24.62 -4.61 -8.50
CA LYS A 180 24.07 -3.26 -8.61
C LYS A 180 22.68 -3.37 -9.23
N SER A 181 21.62 -3.30 -8.42
CA SER A 181 20.26 -3.20 -8.95
C SER A 181 19.99 -1.79 -9.47
N VAL A 182 19.22 -1.72 -10.55
CA VAL A 182 18.74 -0.46 -11.14
C VAL A 182 17.59 0.13 -10.31
N VAL A 183 17.00 -0.64 -9.39
CA VAL A 183 15.79 -0.24 -8.63
C VAL A 183 16.05 -0.18 -7.12
N GLY A 184 17.09 -0.86 -6.64
CA GLY A 184 17.46 -0.95 -5.23
C GLY A 184 17.50 -2.39 -4.74
N THR A 185 17.86 -2.58 -3.48
CA THR A 185 18.09 -3.93 -2.91
C THR A 185 17.20 -4.17 -1.71
N VAL A 186 16.58 -5.35 -1.63
CA VAL A 186 15.87 -5.80 -0.43
C VAL A 186 16.68 -6.88 0.27
N ILE A 187 16.92 -6.68 1.55
CA ILE A 187 17.70 -7.53 2.43
C ILE A 187 16.75 -8.11 3.47
N ALA A 188 16.48 -9.41 3.41
CA ALA A 188 15.66 -10.13 4.36
C ALA A 188 16.54 -10.77 5.45
N LEU A 189 16.27 -10.44 6.70
CA LEU A 189 16.94 -11.03 7.87
C LEU A 189 16.12 -12.23 8.35
N ILE A 190 16.41 -13.41 7.81
CA ILE A 190 15.54 -14.60 7.96
C ILE A 190 15.42 -15.04 9.43
N ASP A 191 16.53 -14.94 10.17
CA ASP A 191 16.63 -15.33 11.57
C ASP A 191 16.06 -14.27 12.54
N SER A 192 15.61 -13.12 12.03
CA SER A 192 14.95 -12.10 12.85
C SER A 192 13.60 -12.61 13.33
N HIS A 193 13.35 -12.47 14.64
CA HIS A 193 12.05 -12.73 15.25
C HIS A 193 10.98 -11.78 14.70
N TRP A 194 11.36 -10.54 14.37
CA TRP A 194 10.47 -9.54 13.76
C TRP A 194 10.19 -9.82 12.27
N LYS A 195 10.90 -10.76 11.63
CA LYS A 195 10.89 -10.94 10.18
C LYS A 195 11.24 -9.63 9.47
N LEU A 196 12.38 -9.07 9.87
CA LEU A 196 12.87 -7.76 9.45
C LEU A 196 13.37 -7.80 8.01
N ASN A 197 12.95 -6.81 7.22
CA ASN A 197 13.35 -6.58 5.85
C ASN A 197 13.84 -5.14 5.71
N VAL A 198 14.97 -4.94 5.03
CA VAL A 198 15.56 -3.61 4.77
C VAL A 198 15.70 -3.39 3.28
N CYS A 199 15.18 -2.27 2.82
CA CYS A 199 15.31 -1.75 1.48
C CYS A 199 16.41 -0.68 1.44
N VAL A 200 17.33 -0.86 0.50
CA VAL A 200 18.36 0.12 0.12
C VAL A 200 17.95 0.66 -1.26
N PRO A 201 17.15 1.74 -1.33
CA PRO A 201 16.73 2.31 -2.59
C PRO A 201 17.89 3.07 -3.26
N LEU A 202 17.76 3.32 -4.56
CA LEU A 202 18.60 4.28 -5.25
C LEU A 202 18.51 5.66 -4.58
N GLN A 203 19.64 6.37 -4.59
CA GLN A 203 19.78 7.67 -3.94
C GLN A 203 20.01 8.75 -5.01
N PRO A 204 19.47 9.97 -4.81
CA PRO A 204 18.55 10.34 -3.73
C PRO A 204 17.14 9.75 -3.91
N VAL A 205 16.42 9.53 -2.81
CA VAL A 205 15.02 9.07 -2.83
C VAL A 205 14.06 10.23 -3.07
N PHE A 206 14.39 11.43 -2.58
CA PHE A 206 13.59 12.65 -2.74
C PHE A 206 14.35 13.66 -3.60
N SER A 207 13.64 14.43 -4.43
CA SER A 207 14.28 15.42 -5.31
C SER A 207 15.07 16.50 -4.56
N ASN A 208 14.66 16.82 -3.32
CA ASN A 208 15.31 17.80 -2.46
C ASN A 208 16.21 17.17 -1.37
N GLN A 209 16.52 15.87 -1.45
CA GLN A 209 17.37 15.20 -0.48
C GLN A 209 18.81 15.77 -0.51
N PRO A 210 19.38 16.19 0.63
CA PRO A 210 20.76 16.64 0.70
C PRO A 210 21.76 15.58 0.20
N THR A 211 22.80 16.01 -0.52
CA THR A 211 23.79 15.10 -1.12
C THR A 211 24.58 14.29 -0.10
N ASN A 212 24.72 14.82 1.13
CA ASN A 212 25.36 14.18 2.27
C ASN A 212 24.43 13.26 3.07
N GLN A 213 23.17 13.08 2.66
CA GLN A 213 22.20 12.22 3.35
C GLN A 213 21.84 10.98 2.53
N ARG A 214 21.49 9.91 3.23
CA ARG A 214 20.98 8.66 2.67
C ARG A 214 19.67 8.30 3.35
N VAL A 215 18.72 7.81 2.55
CA VAL A 215 17.41 7.35 3.02
C VAL A 215 17.30 5.85 2.78
N LEU A 216 17.06 5.10 3.84
CA LEU A 216 16.75 3.67 3.80
C LEU A 216 15.32 3.47 4.28
N TRP A 217 14.71 2.36 3.88
CA TRP A 217 13.39 1.98 4.36
C TRP A 217 13.43 0.53 4.82
N GLY A 218 12.57 0.15 5.75
CA GLY A 218 12.44 -1.24 6.15
C GLY A 218 11.08 -1.52 6.75
N TYR A 219 10.80 -2.81 6.95
CA TYR A 219 9.58 -3.26 7.59
C TYR A 219 9.75 -4.62 8.27
N ALA A 220 8.84 -4.93 9.18
CA ALA A 220 8.76 -6.18 9.90
C ALA A 220 7.41 -6.86 9.66
N GLY A 221 7.48 -8.17 9.38
CA GLY A 221 6.31 -9.04 9.22
C GLY A 221 5.71 -9.53 10.54
N SER A 222 6.45 -9.41 11.65
CA SER A 222 5.99 -9.87 12.98
C SER A 222 6.34 -8.84 14.05
N PRO A 223 5.79 -7.60 13.96
CA PRO A 223 6.21 -6.49 14.82
C PRO A 223 5.77 -6.66 16.29
N ARG A 224 4.87 -7.60 16.60
CA ARG A 224 4.48 -7.95 17.97
C ARG A 224 5.40 -8.96 18.65
N SER A 225 6.32 -9.58 17.91
CA SER A 225 7.27 -10.53 18.47
C SER A 225 8.38 -9.81 19.23
N GLU A 226 8.91 -10.41 20.28
CA GLU A 226 10.09 -9.89 20.98
C GLU A 226 11.34 -9.97 20.08
N GLY A 227 12.14 -8.90 20.06
CA GLY A 227 13.37 -8.85 19.27
C GLY A 227 14.46 -9.82 19.74
N ASN A 228 15.42 -10.08 18.85
CA ASN A 228 16.54 -10.95 19.15
C ASN A 228 17.52 -10.29 20.13
N TYR A 229 17.76 -8.99 19.99
CA TYR A 229 18.71 -8.22 20.78
C TYR A 229 18.00 -7.17 21.65
N VAL A 230 17.05 -6.43 21.07
CA VAL A 230 16.14 -5.55 21.80
C VAL A 230 14.98 -6.38 22.33
N LYS A 231 14.98 -6.66 23.63
CA LYS A 231 14.02 -7.52 24.34
C LYS A 231 12.64 -6.87 24.53
N LYS A 232 12.08 -6.37 23.43
CA LYS A 232 10.75 -5.74 23.34
C LYS A 232 10.07 -6.14 22.04
N ALA A 233 8.75 -6.05 22.01
CA ALA A 233 8.02 -6.05 20.76
C ALA A 233 8.42 -4.81 19.94
N MET A 234 8.55 -4.95 18.62
CA MET A 234 8.95 -3.84 17.74
C MET A 234 8.01 -2.64 17.87
N VAL A 235 6.70 -2.90 18.04
CA VAL A 235 5.68 -1.85 18.21
C VAL A 235 5.89 -0.96 19.44
N ASP A 236 6.65 -1.45 20.43
CA ASP A 236 7.01 -0.75 21.66
C ASP A 236 8.43 -0.15 21.58
N CYS A 237 9.09 -0.26 20.44
CA CYS A 237 10.43 0.27 20.20
C CYS A 237 10.36 1.68 19.60
N SER A 238 11.24 2.54 20.09
CA SER A 238 11.61 3.78 19.41
C SER A 238 12.42 3.49 18.14
N GLY A 239 12.58 4.50 17.28
CA GLY A 239 13.41 4.36 16.08
C GLY A 239 14.85 3.94 16.39
N SER A 240 15.47 4.51 17.42
CA SER A 240 16.84 4.20 17.83
C SER A 240 17.01 2.74 18.29
N GLU A 241 15.98 2.17 18.92
CA GLU A 241 15.96 0.75 19.31
C GLU A 241 15.79 -0.16 18.09
N ILE A 242 14.93 0.20 17.13
CA ILE A 242 14.77 -0.54 15.88
C ILE A 242 16.09 -0.54 15.09
N LEU A 243 16.76 0.61 15.01
CA LEU A 243 18.09 0.72 14.40
C LEU A 243 19.10 -0.18 15.13
N SER A 244 19.07 -0.22 16.46
CA SER A 244 19.98 -1.04 17.26
C SER A 244 19.79 -2.54 17.01
N GLU A 245 18.54 -3.02 16.93
CA GLU A 245 18.23 -4.41 16.53
C GLU A 245 18.79 -4.72 15.14
N LEU A 246 18.54 -3.83 14.16
CA LEU A 246 19.03 -4.00 12.79
C LEU A 246 20.56 -4.11 12.73
N LEU A 247 21.26 -3.18 13.39
CA LEU A 247 22.73 -3.16 13.40
C LEU A 247 23.29 -4.42 14.06
N ALA A 248 22.64 -4.93 15.11
CA ALA A 248 23.05 -6.16 15.78
C ALA A 248 22.92 -7.39 14.87
N HIS A 249 21.81 -7.54 14.12
CA HIS A 249 21.67 -8.62 13.12
C HIS A 249 22.76 -8.58 12.05
N LEU A 250 23.21 -7.39 11.68
CA LEU A 250 24.22 -7.18 10.65
C LEU A 250 25.66 -7.21 11.21
N ASN A 251 25.84 -7.39 12.51
CA ASN A 251 27.13 -7.27 13.21
C ASN A 251 27.85 -5.93 12.94
N ILE A 252 27.09 -4.84 12.77
CA ILE A 252 27.63 -3.50 12.55
C ILE A 252 27.75 -2.82 13.92
N ARG A 253 28.98 -2.44 14.30
CA ARG A 253 29.20 -1.69 15.54
C ARG A 253 28.70 -0.26 15.41
N SER A 254 28.09 0.24 16.49
CA SER A 254 27.69 1.64 16.59
C SER A 254 28.90 2.56 16.47
N GLN A 255 28.77 3.60 15.65
CA GLN A 255 29.82 4.60 15.43
C GLN A 255 29.33 6.01 15.81
N PRO A 256 30.23 6.96 16.14
CA PRO A 256 29.85 8.33 16.47
C PRO A 256 29.01 9.03 15.40
N SER A 257 29.22 8.70 14.12
CA SER A 257 28.44 9.17 12.97
C SER A 257 26.96 8.84 13.06
N MET A 258 26.60 7.74 13.74
CA MET A 258 25.22 7.33 13.94
C MET A 258 24.42 8.26 14.87
N ARG A 259 25.07 9.20 15.55
CA ARG A 259 24.38 10.31 16.24
C ARG A 259 23.60 11.22 15.28
N ARG A 260 23.90 11.14 13.98
CA ARG A 260 23.19 11.84 12.89
C ARG A 260 22.35 10.89 12.05
N THR A 261 21.90 9.81 12.67
CA THR A 261 20.91 8.90 12.10
C THR A 261 19.60 9.08 12.85
N ILE A 262 18.52 9.26 12.09
CA ILE A 262 17.16 9.35 12.61
C ILE A 262 16.38 8.20 12.01
N THR A 263 15.71 7.43 12.87
CA THR A 263 14.80 6.37 12.44
C THR A 263 13.38 6.74 12.83
N ILE A 264 12.46 6.78 11.87
CA ILE A 264 11.05 7.08 12.11
C ILE A 264 10.23 5.80 11.90
N PRO A 265 9.78 5.15 12.99
CA PRO A 265 8.90 3.98 12.89
C PRO A 265 7.45 4.37 12.65
N ARG A 266 6.72 3.49 11.98
CA ARG A 266 5.30 3.62 11.68
C ARG A 266 4.61 2.27 11.73
N VAL A 267 3.68 2.12 12.67
CA VAL A 267 2.80 0.95 12.75
C VAL A 267 1.65 1.13 11.77
N LEU A 268 1.41 0.09 10.95
CA LEU A 268 0.36 0.04 9.94
C LEU A 268 -0.56 -1.17 10.24
N PRO A 269 -1.62 -1.01 11.04
CA PRO A 269 -2.43 -2.13 11.52
C PRO A 269 -3.13 -2.94 10.43
N ARG A 270 -3.26 -2.40 9.21
CA ARG A 270 -4.04 -2.97 8.10
C ARG A 270 -3.26 -3.03 6.79
N MET A 271 -1.93 -2.93 6.85
CA MET A 271 -1.08 -2.83 5.66
C MET A 271 -1.34 -3.96 4.66
N THR A 272 -1.50 -5.17 5.17
CA THR A 272 -1.77 -6.38 4.36
C THR A 272 -3.23 -6.82 4.44
N ALA A 273 -4.15 -5.96 4.88
CA ALA A 273 -5.57 -6.32 5.07
C ALA A 273 -6.20 -6.85 3.78
N HIS A 274 -5.83 -6.28 2.63
CA HIS A 274 -6.30 -6.74 1.32
C HIS A 274 -5.87 -8.18 0.97
N LEU A 275 -4.87 -8.75 1.65
CA LEU A 275 -4.37 -10.12 1.47
C LEU A 275 -4.96 -11.12 2.47
N LEU A 276 -5.79 -10.67 3.41
CA LEU A 276 -6.43 -11.55 4.39
C LEU A 276 -7.26 -12.62 3.70
N SER A 277 -7.35 -13.78 4.36
CA SER A 277 -8.28 -14.84 3.95
C SER A 277 -9.69 -14.29 3.84
N ARG A 278 -10.40 -14.69 2.78
CA ARG A 278 -11.71 -14.15 2.44
C ARG A 278 -12.58 -15.17 1.73
N SER A 279 -13.88 -15.01 1.88
CA SER A 279 -14.90 -15.61 1.03
C SER A 279 -15.02 -14.86 -0.30
N PRO A 280 -15.54 -15.50 -1.37
CA PRO A 280 -15.80 -14.84 -2.65
C PRO A 280 -16.66 -13.58 -2.53
N THR A 281 -17.56 -13.55 -1.53
CA THR A 281 -18.51 -12.46 -1.28
C THR A 281 -17.98 -11.33 -0.41
N ASP A 282 -16.79 -11.47 0.19
CA ASP A 282 -16.30 -10.44 1.12
C ASP A 282 -15.85 -9.17 0.39
N ARG A 283 -15.33 -9.27 -0.84
CA ARG A 283 -15.00 -8.12 -1.68
C ARG A 283 -16.18 -7.74 -2.57
N LEU A 284 -16.25 -6.45 -2.91
CA LEU A 284 -17.28 -5.90 -3.78
C LEU A 284 -16.89 -6.07 -5.25
N ASP A 285 -17.88 -6.20 -6.12
CA ASP A 285 -17.64 -5.94 -7.54
C ASP A 285 -17.36 -4.44 -7.75
N ILE A 286 -16.56 -4.11 -8.77
CA ILE A 286 -16.29 -2.70 -9.14
C ILE A 286 -17.60 -1.94 -9.37
N ILE A 287 -18.58 -2.58 -10.00
CA ILE A 287 -19.94 -2.03 -10.11
C ILE A 287 -20.89 -3.12 -9.63
N PRO A 288 -21.45 -3.01 -8.42
CA PRO A 288 -22.44 -3.94 -7.92
C PRO A 288 -23.64 -4.01 -8.89
N LYS A 289 -24.18 -5.21 -9.12
CA LYS A 289 -25.31 -5.39 -10.05
C LYS A 289 -26.56 -4.59 -9.65
N THR A 290 -26.68 -4.27 -8.37
CA THR A 290 -27.74 -3.45 -7.79
C THR A 290 -27.49 -1.95 -7.88
N ALA A 291 -26.32 -1.49 -8.34
CA ALA A 291 -25.95 -0.08 -8.43
C ALA A 291 -26.08 0.46 -9.85
N VAL A 292 -26.51 1.72 -9.98
CA VAL A 292 -26.66 2.40 -11.28
C VAL A 292 -25.53 3.39 -11.57
N ASN A 293 -25.17 4.23 -10.59
CA ASN A 293 -24.25 5.35 -10.80
C ASN A 293 -23.04 5.37 -9.85
N ILE A 294 -22.71 4.25 -9.22
CA ILE A 294 -21.54 4.14 -8.35
C ILE A 294 -20.58 3.04 -8.80
N GLY A 295 -19.31 3.41 -8.90
CA GLY A 295 -18.17 2.52 -9.10
C GLY A 295 -17.26 2.51 -7.88
N LEU A 296 -16.76 1.33 -7.54
CA LEU A 296 -15.94 1.06 -6.38
C LEU A 296 -14.53 0.70 -6.85
N VAL A 297 -13.52 1.28 -6.21
CA VAL A 297 -12.12 1.15 -6.64
C VAL A 297 -11.19 0.85 -5.47
N GLY A 298 -9.99 0.37 -5.79
CA GLY A 298 -8.94 0.11 -4.81
C GLY A 298 -8.70 -1.39 -4.54
N PRO A 299 -7.93 -1.74 -3.50
CA PRO A 299 -7.46 -3.12 -3.31
C PRO A 299 -8.53 -4.07 -2.75
N PHE A 300 -9.69 -3.55 -2.35
CA PHE A 300 -10.77 -4.31 -1.73
C PHE A 300 -11.94 -4.64 -2.66
N VAL A 301 -11.85 -4.27 -3.94
CA VAL A 301 -12.80 -4.73 -4.97
C VAL A 301 -12.30 -6.01 -5.63
N ASN A 302 -13.19 -6.68 -6.37
CA ASN A 302 -12.93 -7.94 -7.04
C ASN A 302 -12.63 -7.71 -8.52
N ILE A 303 -11.37 -7.91 -8.89
CA ILE A 303 -10.92 -8.04 -10.29
C ILE A 303 -10.41 -9.47 -10.48
N PRO A 304 -11.11 -10.29 -11.28
CA PRO A 304 -10.69 -11.67 -11.56
C PRO A 304 -9.27 -11.73 -12.13
N TYR A 305 -8.51 -12.75 -11.76
CA TYR A 305 -7.16 -13.06 -12.29
C TYR A 305 -6.04 -12.07 -11.95
N TYR A 306 -6.33 -10.95 -11.27
CA TYR A 306 -5.31 -9.98 -10.85
C TYR A 306 -5.08 -10.01 -9.34
N THR A 307 -3.83 -9.76 -8.94
CA THR A 307 -3.42 -9.66 -7.53
C THR A 307 -3.58 -8.23 -7.03
N ALA A 308 -4.21 -8.05 -5.87
CA ALA A 308 -4.41 -6.72 -5.26
C ALA A 308 -3.15 -6.15 -4.56
N ALA A 309 -1.95 -6.56 -4.98
CA ALA A 309 -0.69 -6.29 -4.27
C ALA A 309 0.02 -5.00 -4.73
N ASP A 310 -0.36 -4.43 -5.86
CA ASP A 310 0.32 -3.26 -6.43
C ASP A 310 -0.66 -2.16 -6.88
N ILE A 311 -0.07 -1.01 -7.23
CA ILE A 311 -0.81 0.19 -7.68
C ILE A 311 -1.60 -0.08 -8.97
N SER A 312 -1.17 -1.03 -9.81
CA SER A 312 -1.85 -1.35 -11.06
C SER A 312 -3.25 -1.90 -10.81
N TYR A 313 -3.50 -2.57 -9.68
CA TYR A 313 -4.84 -3.02 -9.30
C TYR A 313 -5.81 -1.84 -9.12
N GLY A 314 -5.37 -0.79 -8.43
CA GLY A 314 -6.13 0.45 -8.27
C GLY A 314 -6.44 1.11 -9.61
N VAL A 315 -5.43 1.26 -10.48
CA VAL A 315 -5.59 1.83 -11.83
C VAL A 315 -6.57 1.01 -12.67
N ARG A 316 -6.46 -0.33 -12.64
CA ARG A 316 -7.38 -1.24 -13.35
C ARG A 316 -8.81 -1.09 -12.84
N SER A 317 -9.02 -1.02 -11.53
CA SER A 317 -10.36 -0.83 -10.96
C SER A 317 -10.97 0.51 -11.39
N ALA A 318 -10.20 1.60 -11.36
CA ALA A 318 -10.64 2.92 -11.79
C ALA A 318 -10.99 2.95 -13.28
N ARG A 319 -10.16 2.34 -14.13
CA ARG A 319 -10.42 2.22 -15.56
C ARG A 319 -11.76 1.53 -15.83
N VAL A 320 -11.98 0.37 -15.21
CA VAL A 320 -13.23 -0.40 -15.39
C VAL A 320 -14.44 0.37 -14.86
N ALA A 321 -14.33 1.03 -13.70
CA ALA A 321 -15.40 1.85 -13.14
C ALA A 321 -15.81 2.97 -14.10
N VAL A 322 -14.85 3.75 -14.59
CA VAL A 322 -15.10 4.85 -15.53
C VAL A 322 -15.68 4.32 -16.85
N SER A 323 -15.06 3.31 -17.47
CA SER A 323 -15.50 2.78 -18.75
C SER A 323 -16.97 2.35 -18.70
N ARG A 324 -17.34 1.53 -17.70
CA ARG A 324 -18.70 0.98 -17.62
C ARG A 324 -19.75 2.02 -17.24
N LEU A 325 -19.44 2.94 -16.31
CA LEU A 325 -20.40 3.98 -15.91
C LEU A 325 -20.61 5.02 -17.03
N MET A 326 -19.62 5.20 -17.90
CA MET A 326 -19.70 6.07 -19.08
C MET A 326 -20.23 5.35 -20.33
N GLY A 327 -20.59 4.06 -20.25
CA GLY A 327 -21.09 3.28 -21.39
C GLY A 327 -20.04 3.02 -22.48
N LEU A 328 -18.76 3.07 -22.13
CA LEU A 328 -17.65 2.72 -23.02
C LEU A 328 -17.47 1.20 -23.04
N SER A 329 -16.98 0.65 -24.16
CA SER A 329 -16.68 -0.77 -24.27
C SER A 329 -15.66 -1.20 -23.22
N ASP A 330 -15.89 -2.36 -22.59
CA ASP A 330 -14.89 -2.97 -21.71
C ASP A 330 -13.60 -3.19 -22.51
N TYR A 331 -12.47 -2.81 -21.91
CA TYR A 331 -11.16 -3.10 -22.49
C TYR A 331 -10.87 -4.58 -22.24
N ASP A 332 -11.00 -5.41 -23.28
CA ASP A 332 -10.70 -6.84 -23.22
C ASP A 332 -9.19 -7.05 -22.98
N ASP A 333 -8.83 -7.36 -21.73
CA ASP A 333 -7.53 -7.97 -21.38
C ASP A 333 -7.48 -9.48 -21.77
N GLU A 334 -8.50 -9.98 -22.50
CA GLU A 334 -8.57 -11.37 -22.99
C GLU A 334 -7.38 -11.74 -23.89
N ASP A 335 -6.83 -10.79 -24.63
CA ASP A 335 -5.71 -11.00 -25.56
C ASP A 335 -4.40 -11.42 -24.85
N VAL A 336 -4.26 -11.14 -23.55
CA VAL A 336 -3.09 -11.54 -22.75
C VAL A 336 -3.22 -12.97 -22.20
N LYS A 337 -4.45 -13.46 -21.99
CA LYS A 337 -4.72 -14.74 -21.29
C LYS A 337 -4.21 -15.97 -22.03
N ASN A 338 -4.18 -15.95 -23.36
CA ASN A 338 -3.96 -17.16 -24.17
C ASN A 338 -2.63 -17.20 -24.94
N LYS A 339 -1.90 -16.08 -25.08
CA LYS A 339 -0.72 -16.05 -25.96
C LYS A 339 0.55 -16.70 -25.39
N TYR A 340 0.62 -16.93 -24.09
CA TYR A 340 1.89 -17.29 -23.43
C TYR A 340 1.84 -18.54 -22.54
N LEU A 341 0.70 -19.23 -22.44
CA LEU A 341 0.48 -20.29 -21.44
C LEU A 341 1.50 -21.45 -21.55
N GLY A 342 1.85 -21.88 -22.77
CA GLY A 342 2.79 -22.98 -22.99
C GLY A 342 4.24 -22.64 -22.60
N THR A 343 4.75 -21.50 -23.08
CA THR A 343 6.12 -21.05 -22.80
C THR A 343 6.30 -20.63 -21.35
N VAL A 344 5.30 -19.96 -20.77
CA VAL A 344 5.32 -19.53 -19.36
C VAL A 344 5.28 -20.75 -18.44
N LEU A 345 4.48 -21.77 -18.76
CA LEU A 345 4.43 -23.00 -17.95
C LEU A 345 5.77 -23.75 -17.98
N LEU A 346 6.40 -23.90 -19.14
CA LEU A 346 7.72 -24.52 -19.27
C LEU A 346 8.79 -23.75 -18.50
N ASN A 347 8.78 -22.43 -18.57
CA ASN A 347 9.72 -21.59 -17.81
C ASN A 347 9.46 -21.67 -16.30
N ALA A 348 8.19 -21.72 -15.86
CA ALA A 348 7.85 -21.90 -14.46
C ALA A 348 8.35 -23.26 -13.94
N LEU A 349 8.19 -24.34 -14.70
CA LEU A 349 8.69 -25.67 -14.32
C LEU A 349 10.21 -25.69 -14.15
N LYS A 350 10.96 -25.00 -15.03
CA LYS A 350 12.43 -24.88 -14.93
C LYS A 350 12.92 -24.07 -13.73
N VAL A 351 12.06 -23.24 -13.13
CA VAL A 351 12.40 -22.47 -11.92
C VAL A 351 12.10 -23.28 -10.67
N ILE A 352 11.06 -24.12 -10.72
CA ILE A 352 10.62 -24.95 -9.59
C ILE A 352 11.51 -26.18 -9.41
N PHE A 353 11.91 -26.81 -10.52
CA PHE A 353 12.73 -28.03 -10.57
C PHE A 353 14.08 -27.73 -11.21
#